data_AF-A0A924M6V3-F1
#
_entry.id   AF-A0A924M6V3-F1
#
_cell.length_a   1.000
_cell.length_b   1.000
_cell.length_c   1.000
_cell.angle_alpha   90.00
_cell.angle_beta   90.00
_cell.angle_gamma   90.00
#
_symmetry.space_group_name_H-M   'P 1'
#
loop_
_entity.id
_entity.type
_entity.pdbx_description
1 polymer ?
#
loop_
_entity_poly.entity_id
_entity_poly.type
_entity_poly.pdbx_seq_one_letter_code
_entity_poly.pdbx_strand_id
1 'polypeptide(L)' 'MTIEHFKTLTHTEKLSEIKYNGNLLGSYDRPNEEGGSKVPGDIFELYDFWVYLSDDEQMVIPTRKSPLPPTEEA' A
#
# COMPACT_ATOMS: atom_id res chain seq x y z
N MET A 1 4.01 -4.87 13.45
CA MET A 1 2.55 -5.08 13.50
C MET A 1 2.14 -6.20 12.54
N THR A 2 1.03 -6.92 12.77
CA THR A 2 0.47 -7.87 11.79
C THR A 2 -0.54 -7.18 10.87
N ILE A 3 -0.73 -7.73 9.67
CA ILE A 3 -1.74 -7.22 8.71
C ILE A 3 -3.17 -7.27 9.28
N GLU A 4 -3.47 -8.25 10.14
CA GLU A 4 -4.79 -8.40 10.75
C GLU A 4 -5.08 -7.27 11.73
N HIS A 5 -4.10 -6.89 12.54
CA HIS A 5 -4.21 -5.74 13.43
C HIS A 5 -4.25 -4.43 12.62
N PHE A 6 -3.44 -4.30 11.57
CA PHE A 6 -3.48 -3.11 10.72
C PHE A 6 -4.86 -2.89 10.09
N LYS A 7 -5.58 -3.96 9.73
CA LYS A 7 -6.94 -3.86 9.17
C LYS A 7 -7.96 -3.28 10.15
N THR A 8 -7.79 -3.51 11.46
CA THR A 8 -8.71 -3.00 12.48
C THR A 8 -8.48 -1.54 12.84
N LEU A 9 -7.34 -0.96 12.44
CA LEU A 9 -7.04 0.45 12.67
C LEU A 9 -7.96 1.40 11.91
N THR A 10 -8.16 2.58 12.47
CA THR A 10 -8.79 3.70 11.75
C THR A 10 -7.92 4.18 10.59
N HIS A 11 -8.51 4.91 9.66
CA HIS A 11 -7.77 5.44 8.50
C HIS A 11 -6.58 6.30 8.92
N THR A 12 -6.78 7.21 9.87
CA THR A 12 -5.73 8.09 10.38
C THR A 12 -4.58 7.33 11.05
N GLU A 13 -4.91 6.25 11.78
CA GLU A 13 -3.90 5.38 12.38
C GLU A 13 -3.14 4.60 11.31
N LYS A 14 -3.81 4.13 10.25
CA LYS A 14 -3.16 3.48 9.10
C LYS A 14 -2.17 4.43 8.42
N LEU A 15 -2.56 5.67 8.16
CA LEU A 15 -1.67 6.69 7.60
C LEU A 15 -0.46 6.96 8.50
N SER A 16 -0.69 7.03 9.82
CA SER A 16 0.39 7.20 10.79
C SER A 16 1.36 6.02 10.75
N GLU A 17 0.85 4.78 10.72
CA GLU A 17 1.68 3.58 10.63
C GLU A 17 2.50 3.55 9.34
N ILE A 18 1.91 3.88 8.19
CA ILE A 18 2.63 3.96 6.91
C ILE A 18 3.71 5.04 6.97
N LYS A 19 3.41 6.20 7.54
CA LYS A 19 4.33 7.34 7.62
C LYS A 19 5.53 7.10 8.52
N TYR A 20 5.33 6.44 9.66
CA TYR A 20 6.40 6.25 10.66
C TYR A 20 7.11 4.90 10.55
N ASN A 21 6.42 3.86 10.07
CA ASN A 21 6.94 2.49 10.02
C ASN A 21 7.00 1.93 8.60
N GLY A 22 6.39 2.58 7.60
CA GLY A 22 6.38 2.13 6.22
C GLY A 22 7.66 2.52 5.49
N ASN A 23 8.18 1.60 4.68
CA ASN A 23 9.28 1.82 3.76
C ASN A 23 8.72 1.96 2.34
N LEU A 24 8.90 3.12 1.72
CA LEU A 24 8.42 3.37 0.35
C LEU A 24 9.20 2.47 -0.63
N LEU A 25 8.50 1.58 -1.32
CA LEU A 25 9.07 0.75 -2.37
C LEU A 25 8.99 1.42 -3.75
N GLY A 26 7.96 2.24 -3.96
CA GLY A 26 7.80 3.03 -5.18
C GLY A 26 6.34 3.23 -5.58
N SER A 27 6.16 4.02 -6.63
CA SER A 27 4.84 4.37 -7.15
C SER A 27 4.23 3.22 -7.95
N TYR A 28 2.93 3.00 -7.75
CA TYR A 28 2.15 1.94 -8.36
C TYR A 28 0.78 2.46 -8.77
N ASP A 29 0.47 2.29 -10.05
CA ASP A 29 -0.85 2.60 -10.59
C ASP A 29 -1.76 1.38 -10.51
N ARG A 30 -2.73 1.41 -9.60
CA ARG A 30 -3.71 0.32 -9.45
C ARG A 30 -4.86 0.50 -10.44
N PRO A 31 -5.26 -0.52 -11.22
CA PRO A 31 -6.49 -0.44 -12.01
C PRO A 31 -7.71 -0.29 -11.08
N ASN A 32 -8.60 0.67 -11.35
CA ASN A 32 -9.88 0.74 -10.62
C ASN A 32 -10.78 -0.47 -10.95
N GLU A 33 -11.77 -0.72 -10.09
CA GLU A 33 -12.71 -1.85 -10.25
C GLU A 33 -13.60 -1.75 -11.49
N GLU A 34 -13.72 -0.56 -12.10
CA GLU A 34 -14.53 -0.30 -13.29
C GLU A 34 -13.74 -0.39 -14.60
N GLY A 35 -12.46 -0.78 -14.56
CA GLY A 35 -11.63 -1.03 -15.75
C GLY A 35 -11.31 0.21 -16.59
N GLY A 36 -11.60 1.42 -16.09
CA GLY A 36 -11.45 2.67 -16.84
C GLY A 36 -10.19 3.46 -16.48
N SER A 37 -10.02 3.80 -15.21
CA SER A 37 -8.97 4.72 -14.74
C SER A 37 -8.00 4.01 -13.81
N LYS A 38 -6.70 4.24 -14.01
CA LYS A 38 -5.68 3.85 -13.04
C LYS A 38 -5.69 4.86 -11.90
N VAL A 39 -5.71 4.35 -10.67
CA VAL A 39 -5.54 5.17 -9.48
C VAL A 39 -4.04 5.17 -9.16
N PRO A 40 -3.38 6.34 -9.23
CA PRO A 40 -1.99 6.45 -8.84
C PRO A 40 -1.88 6.37 -7.31
N GLY A 41 -0.79 5.79 -6.86
CA GLY A 41 -0.45 5.69 -5.46
C GLY A 41 0.94 5.13 -5.28
N ASP A 42 1.29 4.85 -4.03
CA ASP A 42 2.58 4.35 -3.63
C ASP A 42 2.42 3.04 -2.85
N ILE A 43 3.41 2.16 -3.01
CA ILE A 43 3.51 0.91 -2.27
C ILE A 43 4.53 1.09 -1.16
N PHE A 44 4.08 0.82 0.06
CA PHE A 44 4.91 0.78 1.24
C PHE A 44 5.07 -0.66 1.70
N GLU A 45 6.28 -1.06 2.01
CA GLU A 45 6.56 -2.24 2.80
C GLU A 45 6.37 -1.89 4.28
N LEU A 46 5.56 -2.66 4.99
CA LEU A 46 5.20 -2.41 6.38
C LEU A 46 5.28 -3.74 7.15
N TYR A 47 6.35 -3.91 7.92
CA TYR A 47 6.66 -5.15 8.63
C TYR A 47 6.73 -6.36 7.67
N ASP A 48 5.76 -7.29 7.73
CA ASP A 48 5.70 -8.54 6.96
C ASP A 48 4.65 -8.49 5.83
N PHE A 49 4.21 -7.29 5.44
CA PHE A 49 3.20 -7.08 4.41
C PHE A 49 3.41 -5.76 3.66
N TRP A 50 2.64 -5.57 2.59
CA TRP A 50 2.68 -4.36 1.78
C TRP A 50 1.39 -3.59 1.91
N VAL A 51 1.46 -2.28 1.71
CA VAL A 51 0.32 -1.38 1.76
C VAL A 51 0.38 -0.47 0.54
N TYR A 52 -0.69 -0.50 -0.24
CA TYR A 52 -0.94 0.52 -1.24
C TYR A 52 -1.62 1.71 -0.58
N LEU A 53 -1.10 2.91 -0.82
CA LEU A 53 -1.69 4.18 -0.44
C LEU A 53 -1.91 5.00 -1.71
N SER A 54 -3.15 5.38 -2.01
CA SER A 54 -3.42 6.30 -3.13
C SER A 54 -2.76 7.66 -2.89
N ASP A 55 -2.43 8.39 -3.95
CA ASP A 55 -1.83 9.74 -3.87
C ASP A 55 -2.72 10.75 -3.12
N ASP A 56 -4.05 10.65 -3.29
CA ASP A 56 -5.04 11.45 -2.53
C ASP A 56 -5.23 10.98 -1.07
N GLU A 57 -4.45 9.99 -0.62
CA GLU A 57 -4.48 9.36 0.70
C GLU A 57 -5.85 8.79 1.14
N GLN A 58 -6.85 8.74 0.25
CA GLN A 58 -8.20 8.23 0.53
C GLN A 58 -8.29 6.71 0.56
N MET A 59 -7.38 6.00 -0.10
CA MET A 59 -7.43 4.55 -0.24
C MET A 59 -6.18 3.90 0.34
N VAL A 60 -6.38 3.08 1.38
CA VAL A 60 -5.33 2.28 2.02
C VAL A 60 -5.67 0.81 1.85
N ILE A 61 -4.83 0.07 1.12
CA ILE A 61 -5.05 -1.35 0.83
C ILE A 61 -3.85 -2.17 1.32
N PRO A 62 -4.00 -2.90 2.44
CA PRO A 62 -2.97 -3.83 2.88
C PRO A 62 -3.07 -5.16 2.12
N THR A 63 -1.92 -5.73 1.75
CA THR A 63 -1.79 -6.98 0.98
C THR A 63 -0.59 -7.80 1.46
N ARG A 64 -0.75 -9.13 1.46
CA ARG A 64 0.36 -10.08 1.68
C ARG A 64 1.10 -10.45 0.39
N LYS A 65 0.60 -9.98 -0.77
CA LYS A 65 1.25 -10.16 -2.06
C LYS A 65 1.85 -8.82 -2.47
N SER A 66 3.14 -8.80 -2.76
CA SER A 66 3.77 -7.63 -3.35
C SER A 66 3.08 -7.33 -4.71
N PRO A 67 2.52 -6.12 -4.89
CA PRO A 67 1.96 -5.71 -6.17
C PRO A 67 3.04 -5.25 -7.16
N LEU A 68 4.27 -5.02 -6.66
CA LEU A 68 5.39 -4.70 -7.52
C LEU A 68 5.90 -5.98 -8.20
N PRO A 69 6.32 -5.89 -9.47
CA PRO A 69 7.00 -7.01 -10.11
C PRO A 69 8.22 -7.40 -9.25
N PRO A 70 8.59 -8.69 -9.19
CA PRO A 70 9.85 -9.07 -8.58
C PRO A 70 10.94 -8.20 -9.21
N THR A 71 11.74 -7.55 -8.37
CA THR A 71 12.88 -6.77 -8.84
C THR A 71 13.81 -7.76 -9.51
N GLU A 72 13.72 -7.87 -10.84
CA GLU A 72 14.61 -8.71 -11.63
C GLU A 72 15.97 -8.01 -11.54
N GLU A 73 16.84 -8.56 -10.69
CA GLU A 73 18.25 -8.20 -10.58
C GLU A 73 18.86 -8.32 -11.99
N ALA A 74 19.20 -7.18 -12.60
CA ALA A 74 19.96 -7.10 -13.85
C ALA A 74 21.45 -6.95 -13.55
#